data_AF-A0A168MKT4-F1
#
_entry.id   AF-A0A168MKT4-F1
#
_cell.length_a   1.000
_cell.length_b   1.000
_cell.length_c   1.000
_cell.angle_alpha   90.00
_cell.angle_beta   90.00
_cell.angle_gamma   90.00
#
_symmetry.space_group_name_H-M   'P 1'
#
loop_
_entity.id
_entity.type
_entity.pdbx_description
1 polymer ?
#
loop_
_entity_poly.entity_id
_entity_poly.type
_entity_poly.pdbx_seq_one_letter_code
_entity_poly.pdbx_strand_id
1 'polypeptide(L)'
;MLPSVKAKAKGNISSVFAHLGASKSSLDPRFVTLKQEITPEDPHVLQAAYDRLVASFEQEKQEIQEKGSAVVPEVHIDAIKNNGGRLPDDIAVLVKKRGALVVRGLVDRQVAIEYKNDIKEYIKAHRDRMIGFPEDSPQVWELYWTKAQVAARANENFKIASLALNQLWSAHPDVAVDLTKQLTYCDRLRIREAGDSNFALAEHVDGGSLERWEDPEYRKCYEKILKGCWEASTFLNPAA
;
A
#
# COMPACT_ATOMS: atom_id res chain seq x y z
N MET A 1 41.54 13.22 -9.05
CA MET A 1 40.32 13.31 -9.87
C MET A 1 39.38 12.20 -9.41
N LEU A 2 38.19 12.54 -8.90
CA LEU A 2 37.16 11.55 -8.58
C LEU A 2 36.60 10.98 -9.90
N PRO A 3 36.29 9.68 -9.98
CA PRO A 3 35.71 9.10 -11.19
C PRO A 3 34.35 9.73 -11.47
N SER A 4 34.12 10.14 -12.72
CA SER A 4 32.82 10.54 -13.22
C SER A 4 31.83 9.37 -13.10
N VAL A 5 30.97 9.40 -12.08
CA VAL A 5 29.84 8.47 -11.97
C VAL A 5 28.91 8.78 -13.14
N LYS A 6 28.82 7.85 -14.11
CA LYS A 6 27.77 7.91 -15.14
C LYS A 6 26.42 7.91 -14.42
N ALA A 7 25.65 8.99 -14.56
CA ALA A 7 24.28 9.04 -14.09
C ALA A 7 23.52 7.84 -14.69
N LYS A 8 22.85 7.05 -13.83
CA LYS A 8 21.92 6.01 -14.29
C LYS A 8 20.94 6.65 -15.27
N ALA A 9 20.60 5.91 -16.34
CA ALA A 9 19.56 6.33 -17.28
C ALA A 9 18.29 6.72 -16.50
N LYS A 10 17.63 7.81 -16.94
CA LYS A 10 16.38 8.29 -16.36
C LYS A 10 15.39 7.12 -16.28
N GLY A 11 14.98 6.75 -15.06
CA GLY A 11 14.00 5.69 -14.86
C GLY A 11 12.69 6.06 -15.56
N ASN A 12 12.16 5.13 -16.35
CA ASN A 12 10.81 5.21 -16.93
C ASN A 12 10.00 4.06 -16.32
N ILE A 13 8.86 4.40 -15.73
CA ILE A 13 7.99 3.48 -14.99
C ILE A 13 7.12 2.64 -15.92
N SER A 14 7.17 2.87 -17.22
CA SER A 14 6.44 2.09 -18.22
C SER A 14 6.69 0.58 -18.09
N SER A 15 7.88 0.14 -17.67
CA SER A 15 8.19 -1.28 -17.44
C SER A 15 7.52 -1.87 -16.20
N VAL A 16 7.25 -1.06 -15.17
CA VAL A 16 6.52 -1.50 -13.96
C VAL A 16 5.04 -1.72 -14.29
N PHE A 17 4.50 -0.90 -15.20
CA PHE A 17 3.07 -0.93 -15.56
C PHE A 17 2.76 -1.80 -16.78
N ALA A 18 3.74 -2.08 -17.65
CA ALA A 18 3.58 -2.93 -18.84
C ALA A 18 3.16 -4.38 -18.51
N HIS A 19 3.35 -4.83 -17.27
CA HIS A 19 3.02 -6.18 -16.81
C HIS A 19 1.70 -6.29 -16.03
N LEU A 20 0.92 -5.20 -15.93
CA LEU A 20 -0.40 -5.24 -15.30
C LEU A 20 -1.49 -5.92 -16.16
N GLY A 21 -1.14 -6.35 -17.37
CA GLY A 21 -1.90 -7.34 -18.12
C GLY A 21 -1.12 -8.65 -18.10
N ALA A 22 -1.67 -9.69 -17.47
CA ALA A 22 -1.06 -11.01 -17.49
C ALA A 22 -0.91 -11.49 -18.95
N SER A 23 0.33 -11.49 -19.46
CA SER A 23 0.63 -12.25 -20.67
C SER A 23 0.44 -13.72 -20.34
N LYS A 24 -0.29 -14.46 -21.18
CA LYS A 24 -0.51 -15.92 -21.08
C LYS A 24 0.77 -16.74 -21.32
N SER A 25 1.92 -16.24 -20.88
CA SER A 25 3.17 -16.98 -20.87
C SER A 25 3.16 -17.94 -19.68
N SER A 26 3.41 -19.22 -19.93
CA SER A 26 3.64 -20.19 -18.87
C SER A 26 4.83 -19.76 -18.03
N LEU A 27 4.67 -19.78 -16.70
CA LEU A 27 5.80 -19.64 -15.78
C LEU A 27 6.69 -20.89 -15.84
N ASP A 28 7.89 -20.76 -15.29
CA ASP A 28 8.86 -21.85 -15.20
C ASP A 28 8.24 -23.12 -14.55
N PRO A 29 8.45 -24.32 -15.11
CA PRO A 29 7.93 -25.57 -14.55
C PRO A 29 8.26 -25.81 -13.06
N ARG A 30 9.32 -25.20 -12.52
CA ARG A 30 9.63 -25.26 -11.07
C ARG A 30 8.47 -24.83 -10.17
N PHE A 31 7.57 -23.98 -10.67
CA PHE A 31 6.39 -23.54 -9.90
C PHE A 31 5.38 -24.68 -9.70
N VAL A 32 5.42 -25.75 -10.50
CA VAL A 32 4.65 -26.98 -10.22
C VAL A 32 5.22 -27.67 -8.98
N THR A 33 6.53 -27.84 -8.92
CA THR A 33 7.23 -28.41 -7.76
C THR A 33 6.97 -27.57 -6.51
N LEU A 34 7.11 -26.24 -6.61
CA LEU A 34 6.81 -25.35 -5.49
C LEU A 34 5.37 -25.53 -4.99
N LYS A 35 4.38 -25.60 -5.89
CA LYS A 35 2.99 -25.83 -5.48
C LYS A 35 2.82 -27.15 -4.74
N GLN A 36 3.51 -28.21 -5.15
CA GLN A 36 3.50 -29.49 -4.45
C GLN A 36 4.14 -29.39 -3.06
N GLU A 37 5.25 -28.64 -2.93
CA GLU A 37 5.96 -28.45 -1.66
C GLU A 37 5.17 -27.65 -0.62
N ILE A 38 4.35 -26.67 -1.05
CA ILE A 38 3.66 -25.75 -0.14
C ILE A 38 2.21 -26.13 0.16
N THR A 39 1.68 -27.12 -0.53
CA THR A 39 0.30 -27.58 -0.36
C THR A 39 0.28 -28.73 0.65
N PRO A 40 -0.74 -28.80 1.53
CA PRO A 40 -0.93 -29.97 2.38
C PRO A 40 -1.01 -31.28 1.57
N GLU A 41 -0.55 -32.39 2.14
CA GLU A 41 -0.61 -33.70 1.49
C GLU A 41 -2.04 -34.10 1.11
N ASP A 42 -3.02 -33.77 1.98
CA ASP A 42 -4.44 -33.93 1.70
C ASP A 42 -4.98 -32.70 0.93
N PRO A 43 -5.32 -32.84 -0.36
CA PRO A 43 -5.85 -31.73 -1.17
C PRO A 43 -7.20 -31.21 -0.66
N HIS A 44 -7.94 -32.00 0.11
CA HIS A 44 -9.24 -31.57 0.67
C HIS A 44 -9.10 -30.46 1.70
N VAL A 45 -7.94 -30.33 2.36
CA VAL A 45 -7.67 -29.28 3.35
C VAL A 45 -7.84 -27.89 2.72
N LEU A 46 -7.17 -27.64 1.59
CA LEU A 46 -7.26 -26.35 0.91
C LEU A 46 -8.61 -26.16 0.23
N GLN A 47 -9.21 -27.21 -0.34
CA GLN A 47 -10.53 -27.11 -0.96
C GLN A 47 -11.58 -26.69 0.08
N ALA A 48 -11.62 -27.35 1.23
CA ALA A 48 -12.55 -27.00 2.31
C ALA A 48 -12.30 -25.59 2.85
N ALA A 49 -11.03 -25.16 2.93
CA ALA A 49 -10.69 -23.80 3.34
C ALA A 49 -11.15 -22.74 2.33
N TYR A 50 -10.98 -23.03 1.03
CA TYR A 50 -11.43 -22.17 -0.05
C TYR A 50 -12.96 -22.04 -0.08
N ASP A 51 -13.70 -23.13 0.13
CA ASP A 51 -15.17 -23.10 0.17
C ASP A 51 -15.67 -22.19 1.32
N ARG A 52 -15.03 -22.28 2.51
CA ARG A 52 -15.33 -21.38 3.64
C ARG A 52 -14.97 -19.93 3.34
N LEU A 53 -13.84 -19.69 2.66
CA LEU A 53 -13.42 -18.35 2.26
C LEU A 53 -14.44 -17.70 1.32
N VAL A 54 -14.86 -18.42 0.27
CA VAL A 54 -15.87 -17.96 -0.69
C VAL A 54 -17.19 -17.66 0.00
N ALA A 55 -17.64 -18.51 0.93
CA ALA A 55 -18.84 -18.26 1.72
C ALA A 55 -18.73 -16.97 2.57
N SER A 56 -17.56 -16.69 3.16
CA SER A 56 -17.33 -15.44 3.90
C SER A 56 -17.34 -14.21 2.98
N PHE A 57 -16.83 -14.33 1.75
CA PHE A 57 -16.80 -13.24 0.79
C PHE A 57 -18.20 -12.83 0.34
N GLU A 58 -19.14 -13.76 0.18
CA GLU A 58 -20.52 -13.39 -0.17
C GLU A 58 -21.18 -12.56 0.94
N GLN A 59 -20.85 -12.81 2.21
CA GLN A 59 -21.33 -11.99 3.33
C GLN A 59 -20.68 -10.59 3.31
N GLU A 60 -19.36 -10.52 3.17
CA GLU A 60 -18.63 -9.23 3.13
C GLU A 60 -19.02 -8.38 1.92
N LYS A 61 -19.25 -9.01 0.77
CA LYS A 61 -19.72 -8.34 -0.45
C LYS A 61 -21.07 -7.67 -0.24
N GLN A 62 -22.02 -8.35 0.40
CA GLN A 62 -23.32 -7.74 0.71
C GLN A 62 -23.15 -6.51 1.60
N GLU A 63 -22.35 -6.61 2.67
CA GLU A 63 -22.10 -5.48 3.57
C GLU A 63 -21.43 -4.30 2.84
N ILE A 64 -20.45 -4.56 1.96
CA ILE A 64 -19.79 -3.53 1.17
C ILE A 64 -20.77 -2.86 0.20
N GLN A 65 -21.65 -3.63 -0.44
CA GLN A 65 -22.67 -3.10 -1.35
C GLN A 65 -23.68 -2.21 -0.63
N GLU A 66 -24.15 -2.63 0.55
CA GLU A 66 -25.11 -1.87 1.35
C GLU A 66 -24.52 -0.57 1.90
N LYS A 67 -23.26 -0.60 2.35
CA LYS A 67 -22.60 0.57 2.96
C LYS A 67 -21.97 1.51 1.93
N GLY A 68 -21.63 1.01 0.74
CA GLY A 68 -20.85 1.77 -0.25
C GLY A 68 -19.57 2.34 0.36
N SER A 69 -19.25 3.60 0.07
CA SER A 69 -18.04 4.25 0.57
C SER A 69 -17.98 4.38 2.10
N ALA A 70 -19.12 4.31 2.80
CA ALA A 70 -19.16 4.37 4.27
C ALA A 70 -18.58 3.10 4.94
N VAL A 71 -18.26 2.05 4.15
CA VAL A 71 -17.55 0.87 4.66
C VAL A 71 -16.11 1.18 5.07
N VAL A 72 -15.51 2.24 4.52
CA VAL A 72 -14.16 2.68 4.86
C VAL A 72 -14.24 3.50 6.16
N PRO A 73 -13.54 3.08 7.23
CA PRO A 73 -13.52 3.81 8.49
C PRO A 73 -12.96 5.22 8.30
N GLU A 74 -13.50 6.18 9.06
CA GLU A 74 -13.07 7.57 9.02
C GLU A 74 -12.87 8.12 10.43
N VAL A 75 -11.82 8.91 10.63
CA VAL A 75 -11.52 9.57 11.92
C VAL A 75 -10.93 10.95 11.69
N HIS A 76 -11.23 11.92 12.55
CA HIS A 76 -10.55 13.21 12.56
C HIS A 76 -9.23 13.12 13.34
N ILE A 77 -8.19 13.83 12.91
CA ILE A 77 -6.89 13.82 13.58
C ILE A 77 -6.98 14.19 15.07
N ASP A 78 -7.90 15.08 15.44
CA ASP A 78 -8.07 15.51 16.83
C ASP A 78 -8.53 14.37 17.73
N ALA A 79 -9.32 13.41 17.22
CA ALA A 79 -9.69 12.24 17.99
C ALA A 79 -8.47 11.37 18.32
N ILE A 80 -7.51 11.25 17.39
CA ILE A 80 -6.25 10.54 17.62
C ILE A 80 -5.40 11.28 18.66
N LYS A 81 -5.28 12.61 18.54
CA LYS A 81 -4.53 13.45 19.48
C LYS A 81 -5.12 13.38 20.90
N ASN A 82 -6.43 13.56 21.01
CA ASN A 82 -7.15 13.54 22.27
C ASN A 82 -7.12 12.15 22.93
N ASN A 83 -6.94 11.09 22.14
CA ASN A 83 -6.74 9.73 22.62
C ASN A 83 -5.25 9.36 22.78
N GLY A 84 -4.40 10.33 23.13
CA GLY A 84 -2.99 10.10 23.45
C GLY A 84 -2.13 9.61 22.27
N GLY A 85 -2.50 9.95 21.02
CA GLY A 85 -1.81 9.50 19.82
C GLY A 85 -2.19 8.08 19.38
N ARG A 86 -3.35 7.57 19.83
CA ARG A 86 -3.88 6.25 19.46
C ARG A 86 -5.21 6.38 18.73
N LEU A 87 -5.50 5.46 17.82
CA LEU A 87 -6.84 5.37 17.25
C LEU A 87 -7.86 5.06 18.36
N PRO A 88 -9.07 5.67 18.34
CA PRO A 88 -10.19 5.20 19.15
C PRO A 88 -10.44 3.70 18.93
N ASP A 89 -10.82 2.96 19.97
CA ASP A 89 -10.87 1.50 19.95
C ASP A 89 -11.87 0.95 18.92
N ASP A 90 -13.03 1.60 18.77
CA ASP A 90 -14.04 1.27 17.77
C ASP A 90 -13.52 1.46 16.34
N ILE A 91 -12.81 2.57 16.08
CA ILE A 91 -12.14 2.81 14.80
C ILE A 91 -11.03 1.79 14.58
N ALA A 92 -10.22 1.49 15.59
CA ALA A 92 -9.14 0.51 15.48
C ALA A 92 -9.68 -0.85 15.03
N VAL A 93 -10.74 -1.37 15.68
CA VAL A 93 -11.40 -2.64 15.29
C VAL A 93 -11.84 -2.60 13.82
N LEU A 94 -12.46 -1.51 13.39
CA LEU A 94 -12.89 -1.37 12.00
C LEU A 94 -11.72 -1.32 11.02
N VAL A 95 -10.62 -0.63 11.36
CA VAL A 95 -9.41 -0.60 10.52
C VAL A 95 -8.79 -2.00 10.41
N LYS A 96 -8.76 -2.78 11.50
CA LYS A 96 -8.30 -4.17 11.44
C LYS A 96 -9.17 -5.05 10.55
N LYS A 97 -10.50 -4.84 10.54
CA LYS A 97 -11.43 -5.55 9.65
C LYS A 97 -11.30 -5.11 8.19
N ARG A 98 -11.15 -3.81 7.94
CA ARG A 98 -11.27 -3.20 6.60
C ARG A 98 -9.96 -2.98 5.87
N GLY A 99 -8.83 -2.97 6.59
CA GLY A 99 -7.51 -2.73 6.01
C GLY A 99 -7.31 -1.31 5.46
N ALA A 100 -8.21 -0.37 5.77
CA ALA A 100 -8.17 1.02 5.28
C ALA A 100 -8.69 2.00 6.34
N LEU A 101 -8.28 3.26 6.23
CA LEU A 101 -8.71 4.37 7.08
C LEU A 101 -8.62 5.70 6.32
N VAL A 102 -9.63 6.55 6.49
CA VAL A 102 -9.55 7.97 6.13
C VAL A 102 -9.26 8.79 7.39
N VAL A 103 -8.15 9.52 7.41
CA VAL A 103 -7.85 10.50 8.48
C VAL A 103 -8.12 11.91 7.97
N ARG A 104 -9.15 12.56 8.51
CA ARG A 104 -9.53 13.94 8.19
C ARG A 104 -8.72 14.94 9.02
N GLY A 105 -8.53 16.14 8.46
CA GLY A 105 -7.87 17.26 9.15
C GLY A 105 -6.36 17.13 9.30
N LEU A 106 -5.71 16.16 8.62
CA LEU A 106 -4.26 15.99 8.66
C LEU A 106 -3.52 17.27 8.28
N VAL A 107 -3.87 17.84 7.14
CA VAL A 107 -3.33 19.11 6.66
C VAL A 107 -4.52 20.05 6.45
N ASP A 108 -4.36 21.29 6.88
CA ASP A 108 -5.37 22.32 6.62
C ASP A 108 -5.64 22.43 5.11
N ARG A 109 -6.90 22.66 4.75
CA ARG A 109 -7.33 22.67 3.35
C ARG A 109 -6.60 23.73 2.53
N GLN A 110 -6.38 24.91 3.09
CA GLN A 110 -5.71 26.00 2.41
C GLN A 110 -4.23 25.68 2.19
N VAL A 111 -3.57 25.11 3.20
CA VAL A 111 -2.18 24.62 3.08
C VAL A 111 -2.04 23.52 2.03
N ALA A 112 -2.99 22.58 1.97
CA ALA A 112 -3.00 21.53 0.95
C ALA A 112 -3.18 22.09 -0.48
N ILE A 113 -4.00 23.13 -0.64
CA ILE A 113 -4.16 23.85 -1.92
C ILE A 113 -2.85 24.55 -2.31
N GLU A 114 -2.18 25.20 -1.36
CA GLU A 114 -0.90 25.85 -1.58
C GLU A 114 0.18 24.85 -1.99
N TYR A 115 0.28 23.69 -1.33
CA TYR A 115 1.18 22.62 -1.76
C TYR A 115 0.94 22.21 -3.21
N LYS A 116 -0.32 22.06 -3.62
CA LYS A 116 -0.67 21.74 -5.01
C LYS A 116 -0.23 22.84 -5.97
N ASN A 117 -0.45 24.12 -5.62
CA ASN A 117 -0.06 25.26 -6.44
C ASN A 117 1.46 25.36 -6.57
N ASP A 118 2.20 25.27 -5.46
CA ASP A 118 3.66 25.25 -5.42
C ASP A 118 4.24 24.15 -6.33
N ILE A 119 3.65 22.94 -6.30
CA ILE A 119 4.06 21.84 -7.17
C ILE A 119 3.80 22.18 -8.64
N LYS A 120 2.62 22.72 -8.98
CA LYS A 120 2.28 23.11 -10.36
C LYS A 120 3.22 24.20 -10.87
N GLU A 121 3.53 25.20 -10.06
CA GLU A 121 4.50 26.25 -10.39
C GLU A 121 5.91 25.70 -10.56
N TYR A 122 6.35 24.82 -9.65
CA TYR A 122 7.64 24.16 -9.75
C TYR A 122 7.78 23.34 -11.04
N ILE A 123 6.74 22.58 -11.41
CA ILE A 123 6.68 21.84 -12.68
C ILE A 123 6.78 22.78 -13.87
N LYS A 124 6.04 23.90 -13.86
CA LYS A 124 6.03 24.89 -14.94
C LYS A 124 7.42 25.54 -15.13
N ALA A 125 8.08 25.90 -14.04
CA ALA A 125 9.38 26.56 -14.06
C ALA A 125 10.53 25.64 -14.53
N HIS A 126 10.35 24.32 -14.47
CA HIS A 126 11.39 23.33 -14.79
C HIS A 126 10.92 22.25 -15.78
N ARG A 127 9.95 22.58 -16.63
CA ARG A 127 9.24 21.62 -17.50
C ARG A 127 10.17 20.78 -18.37
N ASP A 128 11.27 21.37 -18.85
CA ASP A 128 12.33 20.74 -19.66
C ASP A 128 13.09 19.63 -18.91
N ARG A 129 13.08 19.65 -17.57
CA ARG A 129 13.85 18.71 -16.74
C ARG A 129 12.99 17.66 -16.05
N MET A 130 11.69 17.93 -15.88
CA MET A 130 10.79 17.07 -15.12
C MET A 130 10.25 15.91 -15.95
N ILE A 131 10.44 14.70 -15.44
CA ILE A 131 9.90 13.47 -16.04
C ILE A 131 8.47 13.27 -15.53
N GLY A 132 7.54 12.99 -16.44
CA GLY A 132 6.18 12.64 -16.07
C GLY A 132 5.58 11.63 -17.02
N PHE A 133 4.53 10.95 -16.57
CA PHE A 133 3.88 9.85 -17.26
C PHE A 133 2.35 9.99 -17.26
N PRO A 134 1.66 9.70 -18.38
CA PRO A 134 2.22 9.47 -19.73
C PRO A 134 2.93 10.72 -20.29
N GLU A 135 3.80 10.57 -21.28
CA GLU A 135 4.67 11.67 -21.77
C GLU A 135 3.88 12.85 -22.35
N ASP A 136 2.83 12.56 -23.12
CA ASP A 136 2.00 13.56 -23.80
C ASP A 136 0.95 14.22 -22.89
N SER A 137 0.58 13.56 -21.77
CA SER A 137 -0.33 14.10 -20.77
C SER A 137 0.12 13.69 -19.36
N PRO A 138 1.21 14.28 -18.83
CA PRO A 138 1.78 13.83 -17.57
C PRO A 138 0.83 13.96 -16.38
N GLN A 139 0.56 12.83 -15.73
CA GLN A 139 -0.21 12.77 -14.49
C GLN A 139 0.63 12.33 -13.30
N VAL A 140 1.50 11.34 -13.51
CA VAL A 140 2.45 10.86 -12.51
C VAL A 140 3.75 11.61 -12.72
N TRP A 141 4.27 12.22 -11.67
CA TRP A 141 5.46 13.06 -11.73
C TRP A 141 6.59 12.43 -10.92
N GLU A 142 7.75 12.27 -11.56
CA GLU A 142 9.01 11.81 -10.93
C GLU A 142 9.63 12.94 -10.10
N LEU A 143 8.85 13.42 -9.12
CA LEU A 143 9.19 14.47 -8.17
C LEU A 143 9.26 13.87 -6.79
N TYR A 144 10.31 14.20 -6.06
CA TYR A 144 10.59 13.59 -4.77
C TYR A 144 10.86 14.60 -3.66
N TRP A 145 11.43 15.75 -3.99
CA TRP A 145 12.05 16.67 -3.03
C TRP A 145 11.53 18.10 -3.15
N THR A 146 10.35 18.30 -3.75
CA THR A 146 9.74 19.63 -3.77
C THR A 146 9.49 20.11 -2.33
N LYS A 147 9.54 21.42 -2.10
CA LYS A 147 9.28 22.01 -0.78
C LYS A 147 7.95 21.50 -0.20
N ALA A 148 6.90 21.45 -1.02
CA ALA A 148 5.59 20.92 -0.66
C ALA A 148 5.63 19.44 -0.21
N GLN A 149 6.32 18.55 -0.95
CA GLN A 149 6.44 17.14 -0.56
C GLN A 149 7.20 16.97 0.75
N VAL A 150 8.30 17.71 0.94
CA VAL A 150 9.10 17.65 2.18
C VAL A 150 8.28 18.18 3.35
N ALA A 151 7.59 19.30 3.19
CA ALA A 151 6.75 19.89 4.22
C ALA A 151 5.55 19.00 4.60
N ALA A 152 4.91 18.36 3.62
CA ALA A 152 3.82 17.41 3.86
C ALA A 152 4.29 16.19 4.67
N ARG A 153 5.46 15.63 4.35
CA ARG A 153 6.04 14.49 5.10
C ARG A 153 6.48 14.86 6.51
N ALA A 154 6.93 16.10 6.71
CA ALA A 154 7.35 16.63 8.00
C ALA A 154 6.18 17.13 8.87
N ASN A 155 4.94 17.11 8.34
CA ASN A 155 3.77 17.58 9.07
C ASN A 155 3.54 16.75 10.35
N GLU A 156 3.34 17.43 11.48
CA GLU A 156 3.20 16.79 12.79
C GLU A 156 1.97 15.86 12.86
N ASN A 157 0.85 16.26 12.26
CA ASN A 157 -0.35 15.42 12.20
C ASN A 157 -0.10 14.15 11.38
N PHE A 158 0.67 14.23 10.29
CA PHE A 158 1.04 13.06 9.49
C PHE A 158 1.87 12.07 10.31
N LYS A 159 2.82 12.57 11.10
CA LYS A 159 3.60 11.76 12.04
C LYS A 159 2.72 11.11 13.10
N ILE A 160 1.83 11.88 13.74
CA ILE A 160 0.90 11.36 14.76
C ILE A 160 0.03 10.24 14.20
N ALA A 161 -0.60 10.46 13.04
CA ALA A 161 -1.46 9.46 12.41
C ALA A 161 -0.69 8.21 11.98
N SER A 162 0.52 8.36 11.45
CA SER A 162 1.36 7.24 11.04
C SER A 162 1.79 6.37 12.24
N LEU A 163 2.18 6.99 13.34
CA LEU A 163 2.51 6.27 14.58
C LEU A 163 1.28 5.63 15.25
N ALA A 164 0.11 6.26 15.14
CA ALA A 164 -1.15 5.65 15.59
C ALA A 164 -1.50 4.39 14.79
N LEU A 165 -1.26 4.39 13.48
CA LEU A 165 -1.45 3.23 12.60
C LEU A 165 -0.43 2.12 12.87
N ASN A 166 0.85 2.47 13.08
CA ASN A 166 1.88 1.48 13.44
C ASN A 166 1.51 0.68 14.70
N GLN A 167 0.86 1.33 15.68
CA GLN A 167 0.42 0.67 16.93
C GLN A 167 -0.71 -0.35 16.75
N LEU A 168 -1.32 -0.46 15.55
CA LEU A 168 -2.24 -1.56 15.24
C LEU A 168 -1.49 -2.88 15.02
N TRP A 169 -0.22 -2.78 14.66
CA TRP A 169 0.66 -3.92 14.46
C TRP A 169 1.28 -4.35 15.77
N SER A 170 1.64 -5.63 15.85
CA SER A 170 2.51 -6.18 16.89
C SER A 170 3.80 -6.68 16.23
N ALA A 171 4.77 -7.18 16.98
CA ALA A 171 5.91 -7.92 16.46
C ALA A 171 6.45 -8.80 17.58
N HIS A 172 7.03 -9.95 17.24
CA HIS A 172 7.75 -10.75 18.23
C HIS A 172 8.94 -9.95 18.79
N PRO A 173 9.27 -10.04 20.09
CA PRO A 173 10.38 -9.28 20.69
C PRO A 173 11.74 -9.45 20.01
N ASP A 174 11.96 -10.58 19.34
CA ASP A 174 13.21 -10.89 18.64
C ASP A 174 13.28 -10.31 17.21
N VAL A 175 12.19 -9.72 16.71
CA VAL A 175 12.17 -9.05 15.40
C VAL A 175 12.70 -7.63 15.54
N ALA A 176 13.72 -7.30 14.77
CA ALA A 176 14.35 -5.97 14.76
C ALA A 176 13.46 -4.91 14.05
N VAL A 177 12.33 -4.57 14.67
CA VAL A 177 11.40 -3.52 14.21
C VAL A 177 11.03 -2.60 15.37
N ASP A 178 11.05 -1.29 15.12
CA ASP A 178 10.58 -0.28 16.09
C ASP A 178 9.33 0.42 15.54
N LEU A 179 8.16 -0.04 15.98
CA LEU A 179 6.86 0.51 15.59
C LEU A 179 6.61 1.92 16.15
N THR A 180 7.45 2.40 17.08
CA THR A 180 7.35 3.74 17.67
C THR A 180 8.09 4.81 16.86
N LYS A 181 8.78 4.41 15.80
CA LYS A 181 9.53 5.30 14.91
C LYS A 181 8.91 5.30 13.52
N GLN A 182 8.96 6.46 12.89
CA GLN A 182 8.57 6.63 11.50
C GLN A 182 9.81 6.90 10.66
N LEU A 183 9.92 6.21 9.53
CA LEU A 183 10.87 6.54 8.47
C LEU A 183 10.14 7.21 7.31
N THR A 184 10.83 8.11 6.63
CA THR A 184 10.29 8.79 5.45
C THR A 184 10.58 7.98 4.19
N TYR A 185 9.53 7.45 3.58
CA TYR A 185 9.59 6.94 2.20
C TYR A 185 9.27 8.07 1.22
N CYS A 186 10.22 8.38 0.33
CA CYS A 186 10.09 9.46 -0.62
C CYS A 186 9.53 8.93 -1.94
N ASP A 187 8.22 9.11 -2.13
CA ASP A 187 7.55 8.72 -3.37
C ASP A 187 7.24 9.93 -4.27
N ARG A 188 6.82 9.59 -5.49
CA ARG A 188 6.29 10.42 -6.55
C ARG A 188 4.97 11.07 -6.13
N LEU A 189 4.40 11.86 -7.03
CA LEU A 189 3.08 12.44 -6.86
C LEU A 189 2.23 12.29 -8.12
N ARG A 190 0.92 12.39 -7.95
CA ARG A 190 -0.04 12.35 -9.06
C ARG A 190 -0.89 13.62 -9.10
N ILE A 191 -1.01 14.23 -10.27
CA ILE A 191 -1.95 15.31 -10.58
C ILE A 191 -2.79 14.83 -11.76
N ARG A 192 -4.01 14.39 -11.48
CA ARG A 192 -4.97 13.98 -12.53
C ARG A 192 -5.86 15.16 -12.87
N GLU A 193 -5.95 15.50 -14.16
CA GLU A 193 -6.85 16.52 -14.65
C GLU A 193 -8.28 15.96 -14.80
N ALA A 194 -9.28 16.85 -14.73
CA ALA A 194 -10.67 16.45 -14.82
C ALA A 194 -10.98 15.80 -16.18
N GLY A 195 -11.73 14.70 -16.17
CA GLY A 195 -12.12 13.97 -17.39
C GLY A 195 -11.07 13.03 -17.96
N ASP A 196 -9.83 13.03 -17.44
CA ASP A 196 -8.79 12.14 -17.95
C ASP A 196 -8.99 10.69 -17.45
N SER A 197 -9.03 9.72 -18.38
CA SER A 197 -9.12 8.28 -18.12
C SER A 197 -7.90 7.48 -18.59
N ASN A 198 -6.85 8.15 -19.09
CA ASN A 198 -5.70 7.54 -19.77
C ASN A 198 -4.79 6.72 -18.85
N PHE A 199 -4.83 6.97 -17.54
CA PHE A 199 -4.04 6.26 -16.55
C PHE A 199 -4.93 5.69 -15.43
N ALA A 200 -5.55 4.56 -15.72
CA ALA A 200 -6.25 3.72 -14.74
C ALA A 200 -5.45 2.44 -14.53
N LEU A 201 -5.21 2.08 -13.27
CA LEU A 201 -4.61 0.80 -12.89
C LEU A 201 -5.74 -0.19 -12.61
N ALA A 202 -5.59 -1.43 -13.09
CA ALA A 202 -6.44 -2.53 -12.64
C ALA A 202 -6.15 -2.85 -11.16
N GLU A 203 -7.02 -3.61 -10.52
CA GLU A 203 -6.87 -4.05 -9.14
C GLU A 203 -5.57 -4.87 -8.97
N HIS A 204 -4.73 -4.48 -8.01
CA HIS A 204 -3.45 -5.14 -7.72
C HIS A 204 -3.09 -4.96 -6.24
N VAL A 205 -2.07 -5.71 -5.80
CA VAL A 205 -1.47 -5.58 -4.46
C VAL A 205 0.03 -5.40 -4.63
N ASP A 206 0.57 -4.29 -4.13
CA ASP A 206 2.00 -3.99 -4.15
C ASP A 206 2.79 -4.81 -3.10
N GLY A 207 4.11 -4.63 -3.05
CA GLY A 207 4.96 -5.24 -2.02
C GLY A 207 5.33 -6.70 -2.29
N GLY A 208 5.31 -7.12 -3.56
CA GLY A 208 5.68 -8.46 -4.01
C GLY A 208 4.64 -9.04 -4.96
N SER A 209 5.01 -10.08 -5.69
CA SER A 209 4.13 -10.92 -6.51
C SER A 209 4.48 -12.38 -6.22
N LEU A 210 5.29 -13.02 -7.07
CA LEU A 210 5.72 -14.42 -6.91
C LEU A 210 6.43 -14.69 -5.58
N GLU A 211 7.07 -13.67 -5.02
CA GLU A 211 7.78 -13.71 -3.73
C GLU A 211 6.88 -14.17 -2.59
N ARG A 212 5.57 -13.88 -2.61
CA ARG A 212 4.63 -14.37 -1.57
C ARG A 212 4.52 -15.89 -1.51
N TRP A 213 4.81 -16.56 -2.62
CA TRP A 213 4.81 -18.01 -2.73
C TRP A 213 6.21 -18.58 -2.68
N GLU A 214 7.19 -18.00 -3.39
CA GLU A 214 8.51 -18.64 -3.53
C GLU A 214 9.49 -18.31 -2.42
N ASP A 215 9.41 -17.12 -1.81
CA ASP A 215 10.31 -16.74 -0.73
C ASP A 215 9.90 -17.45 0.58
N PRO A 216 10.77 -18.26 1.19
CA PRO A 216 10.41 -19.00 2.40
C PRO A 216 10.07 -18.10 3.59
N GLU A 217 10.66 -16.91 3.71
CA GLU A 217 10.41 -16.01 4.83
C GLU A 217 9.06 -15.30 4.66
N TYR A 218 8.79 -14.76 3.48
CA TYR A 218 7.52 -14.11 3.17
C TYR A 218 6.36 -15.11 3.27
N ARG A 219 6.58 -16.36 2.86
CA ARG A 219 5.56 -17.41 2.96
C ARG A 219 5.11 -17.70 4.39
N LYS A 220 5.97 -17.48 5.40
CA LYS A 220 5.58 -17.65 6.82
C LYS A 220 4.41 -16.75 7.21
N CYS A 221 4.32 -15.55 6.63
CA CYS A 221 3.18 -14.65 6.83
C CYS A 221 1.83 -15.27 6.41
N TYR A 222 1.85 -16.30 5.57
CA TYR A 222 0.67 -16.96 5.02
C TYR A 222 0.57 -18.44 5.43
N GLU A 223 1.38 -18.91 6.38
CA GLU A 223 1.47 -20.33 6.75
C GLU A 223 0.11 -20.90 7.18
N LYS A 224 -0.64 -20.16 7.99
CA LYS A 224 -1.99 -20.57 8.43
C LYS A 224 -2.96 -20.69 7.26
N ILE A 225 -2.85 -19.82 6.26
CA ILE A 225 -3.66 -19.89 5.03
C ILE A 225 -3.30 -21.16 4.25
N LEU A 226 -2.00 -21.42 4.07
CA LEU A 226 -1.50 -22.60 3.35
C LEU A 226 -1.82 -23.92 4.07
N LYS A 227 -2.06 -23.88 5.39
CA LYS A 227 -2.55 -25.03 6.18
C LYS A 227 -4.08 -25.15 6.22
N GLY A 228 -4.81 -24.30 5.49
CA GLY A 228 -6.28 -24.32 5.43
C GLY A 228 -6.98 -23.72 6.66
N CYS A 229 -6.26 -22.96 7.49
CA CYS A 229 -6.73 -22.32 8.71
C CYS A 229 -6.69 -20.79 8.59
N TRP A 230 -7.16 -20.25 7.46
CA TRP A 230 -7.06 -18.82 7.18
C TRP A 230 -7.76 -17.96 8.24
N GLU A 231 -8.81 -18.46 8.90
CA GLU A 231 -9.56 -17.78 9.96
C GLU A 231 -8.69 -17.46 11.20
N ALA A 232 -7.64 -18.24 11.43
CA ALA A 232 -6.69 -18.02 12.51
C ALA A 232 -5.56 -17.04 12.13
N SER A 233 -5.56 -16.53 10.90
CA SER A 233 -4.53 -15.62 10.39
C SER A 233 -4.73 -14.22 10.96
N THR A 234 -3.66 -13.61 11.44
CA THR A 234 -3.66 -12.23 11.96
C THR A 234 -2.76 -11.39 11.08
N PHE A 235 -3.35 -10.63 10.15
CA PHE A 235 -2.59 -9.84 9.17
C PHE A 235 -1.83 -8.66 9.77
N LEU A 236 -2.10 -8.30 11.03
CA LEU A 236 -1.40 -7.24 11.77
C LEU A 236 -0.37 -7.77 12.78
N ASN A 237 0.01 -9.05 12.64
CA ASN A 237 1.08 -9.66 13.41
C ASN A 237 2.19 -10.13 12.45
N PRO A 238 3.17 -9.27 12.12
CA PRO A 238 4.39 -9.67 11.46
C PRO A 238 5.17 -10.57 12.43
N ALA A 239 5.22 -11.87 12.12
CA ALA A 239 5.87 -12.94 12.87
C ALA A 239 5.20 -13.34 14.20
N ALA A 240 3.99 -13.92 14.11
CA ALA A 240 3.51 -14.89 15.10
C ALA A 240 3.90 -16.32 14.68
#